data_AF-A0A7J6WTT7-F1
#
_entry.id   AF-A0A7J6WTT7-F1
#
_cell.length_a   1.000
_cell.length_b   1.000
_cell.length_c   1.000
_cell.angle_alpha   90.00
_cell.angle_beta   90.00
_cell.angle_gamma   90.00
#
_symmetry.space_group_name_H-M   'P 1'
#
loop_
_entity.id
_entity.type
_entity.pdbx_description
1 polymer ?
#
loop_
_entity_poly.entity_id
_entity_poly.type
_entity_poly.pdbx_seq_one_letter_code
_entity_poly.pdbx_strand_id
1 'polypeptide(L)'
;MQQQQSSKHVFDIALSSDYVAKTLAGTAVYTVSNSNNEFVLISDPNNIKSLGMLCFRQEDAEALLAQVQLKQPNLGRGARVVPITLDQVYMLKVEGIAFRFLPDPAQIRNALELKAADLKNGFDGVPVFQSDLLVVKKKNKRYCPIYFQKEDIEKELSKVSRTSRGGLSQHIVVGSLEDVLKKMEMSDKNSGWEDLIFIPPGKSYSQHIQEVAMG
;
A
#
# COMPACT_ATOMS: atom_id res chain seq x y z
N MET A 1 30.25 35.58 -26.74
CA MET A 1 28.94 35.65 -26.06
C MET A 1 28.49 34.24 -25.75
N GLN A 2 28.54 33.84 -24.48
CA GLN A 2 28.10 32.53 -23.99
C GLN A 2 26.57 32.49 -23.98
N GLN A 3 25.96 31.54 -24.70
CA GLN A 3 24.59 31.13 -24.44
C GLN A 3 24.62 29.98 -23.43
N GLN A 4 24.21 30.30 -22.22
CA GLN A 4 23.93 29.37 -21.14
C GLN A 4 22.70 28.54 -21.54
N GLN A 5 22.91 27.28 -21.90
CA GLN A 5 21.85 26.29 -22.02
C GLN A 5 21.32 26.01 -20.62
N SER A 6 20.12 26.52 -20.30
CA SER A 6 19.44 26.15 -19.06
C SER A 6 19.06 24.68 -19.14
N SER A 7 19.67 23.87 -18.28
CA SER A 7 19.27 22.52 -17.94
C SER A 7 17.79 22.52 -17.52
N LYS A 8 16.90 22.15 -18.44
CA LYS A 8 15.51 21.79 -18.09
C LYS A 8 15.60 20.62 -17.11
N HIS A 9 15.17 20.87 -15.87
CA HIS A 9 15.19 19.89 -14.79
C HIS A 9 14.47 18.61 -15.22
N VAL A 10 15.20 17.50 -15.27
CA VAL A 10 14.71 16.12 -15.45
C VAL A 10 13.73 15.70 -14.34
N PHE A 11 13.56 16.54 -13.31
CA PHE A 11 12.71 16.30 -12.14
C PHE A 11 11.27 16.82 -12.27
N ASP A 12 10.88 17.42 -13.39
CA ASP A 12 9.51 18.00 -13.55
C ASP A 12 8.51 17.06 -14.27
N ILE A 13 8.92 15.80 -14.51
CA ILE A 13 8.19 14.85 -15.37
C ILE A 13 7.46 13.77 -14.54
N ALA A 14 8.04 13.32 -13.42
CA ALA A 14 7.47 12.33 -12.50
C ALA A 14 6.25 12.82 -11.70
N LEU A 15 5.39 11.90 -11.24
CA LEU A 15 4.36 12.22 -10.25
C LEU A 15 5.02 12.67 -8.93
N SER A 16 4.51 13.76 -8.34
CA SER A 16 5.07 14.26 -7.08
C SER A 16 4.80 13.30 -5.92
N SER A 17 5.69 13.24 -4.93
CA SER A 17 5.47 12.44 -3.72
C SER A 17 4.16 12.78 -3.02
N ASP A 18 3.78 14.06 -2.99
CA ASP A 18 2.48 14.48 -2.43
C ASP A 18 1.30 13.90 -3.19
N TYR A 19 1.42 13.74 -4.52
CA TYR A 19 0.39 13.11 -5.33
C TYR A 19 0.26 11.63 -4.98
N VAL A 20 1.38 10.91 -4.93
CA VAL A 20 1.41 9.49 -4.58
C VAL A 20 0.90 9.27 -3.16
N ALA A 21 1.31 10.10 -2.20
CA ALA A 21 0.81 10.03 -0.82
C ALA A 21 -0.72 10.16 -0.78
N LYS A 22 -1.30 11.11 -1.53
CA LYS A 22 -2.76 11.29 -1.58
C LYS A 22 -3.51 10.06 -2.11
N THR A 23 -2.92 9.27 -3.02
CA THR A 23 -3.61 8.06 -3.51
C THR A 23 -3.66 6.94 -2.48
N LEU A 24 -2.79 6.99 -1.45
CA LEU A 24 -2.72 6.03 -0.35
C LEU A 24 -3.61 6.40 0.85
N ALA A 25 -4.21 7.59 0.82
CA ALA A 25 -4.96 8.14 1.94
C ALA A 25 -6.09 7.21 2.41
N GLY A 26 -6.26 7.10 3.72
CA GLY A 26 -7.36 6.36 4.33
C GLY A 26 -7.15 4.84 4.44
N THR A 27 -6.05 4.29 3.92
CA THR A 27 -5.65 2.90 4.23
C THR A 27 -4.83 2.89 5.52
N ALA A 28 -5.37 2.25 6.56
CA ALA A 28 -4.66 2.10 7.83
C ALA A 28 -3.74 0.86 7.82
N VAL A 29 -2.58 1.01 8.44
CA VAL A 29 -1.72 -0.08 8.91
C VAL A 29 -1.45 0.13 10.40
N TYR A 30 -0.98 -0.89 11.08
CA TYR A 30 -0.85 -0.93 12.53
C TYR A 30 0.61 -1.12 12.93
N THR A 31 1.05 -0.38 13.94
CA THR A 31 2.40 -0.53 14.49
C THR A 31 2.37 -0.48 16.00
N VAL A 32 3.44 -0.96 16.63
CA VAL A 32 3.58 -0.90 18.08
C VAL A 32 4.34 0.37 18.43
N SER A 33 3.74 1.19 19.30
CA SER A 33 4.40 2.37 19.87
C SER A 33 4.66 2.19 21.36
N ASN A 34 5.70 2.83 21.88
CA ASN A 34 5.97 2.90 23.31
C ASN A 34 5.05 3.93 24.01
N SER A 35 5.25 4.14 25.31
CA SER A 35 4.48 5.12 26.10
C SER A 35 4.67 6.58 25.65
N ASN A 36 5.74 6.89 24.93
CA ASN A 36 6.04 8.20 24.37
C ASN A 36 5.48 8.38 22.95
N ASN A 37 4.73 7.41 22.43
CA ASN A 37 4.20 7.36 21.06
C ASN A 37 5.28 7.23 19.98
N GLU A 38 6.46 6.73 20.35
CA GLU A 38 7.53 6.43 19.40
C GLU A 38 7.39 4.98 18.94
N PHE A 39 7.73 4.73 17.68
CA PHE A 39 7.68 3.36 17.15
C PHE A 39 8.68 2.45 17.85
N VAL A 40 8.21 1.26 18.19
CA VAL A 40 9.09 0.18 18.63
C VAL A 40 9.83 -0.35 17.42
N LEU A 41 11.16 -0.33 17.50
CA LEU A 41 12.04 -0.79 16.44
C LEU A 41 12.74 -2.09 16.83
N ILE A 42 12.96 -2.96 15.85
CA ILE A 42 13.77 -4.15 15.98
C ILE A 42 15.19 -3.79 15.55
N SER A 43 16.16 -3.95 16.44
CA SER A 43 17.57 -3.70 16.12
C SER A 43 18.13 -4.87 15.31
N ASP A 44 18.88 -4.57 14.24
CA ASP A 44 19.67 -5.56 13.51
C ASP A 44 21.03 -5.75 14.23
N PRO A 45 21.38 -6.96 14.70
CA PRO A 45 22.67 -7.23 15.34
C PRO A 45 23.89 -6.90 14.46
N ASN A 46 23.72 -6.89 13.14
CA ASN A 46 24.78 -6.60 12.16
C ASN A 46 24.87 -5.10 11.77
N ASN A 47 24.00 -4.27 12.36
CA ASN A 47 24.09 -2.81 12.44
C ASN A 47 24.20 -2.05 11.10
N ILE A 48 23.15 -2.12 10.27
CA ILE A 48 23.01 -1.19 9.12
C ILE A 48 21.75 -0.31 9.24
N LYS A 49 20.60 -0.85 9.69
CA LYS A 49 19.36 -0.08 9.97
C LYS A 49 18.51 -0.76 11.04
N SER A 50 17.81 0.03 11.86
CA SER A 50 16.72 -0.47 12.71
C SER A 50 15.47 -0.74 11.87
N LEU A 51 14.65 -1.70 12.28
CA LEU A 51 13.46 -2.10 11.53
C LEU A 51 12.17 -1.72 12.27
N GLY A 52 11.33 -0.90 11.64
CA GLY A 52 9.94 -0.66 12.06
C GLY A 52 8.98 -1.61 11.35
N MET A 53 8.07 -2.22 12.09
CA MET A 53 7.06 -3.14 11.54
C MET A 53 5.72 -2.43 11.35
N LEU A 54 5.09 -2.64 10.19
CA LEU A 54 3.79 -2.08 9.81
C LEU A 54 2.86 -3.21 9.37
N CYS A 55 1.89 -3.58 10.19
CA CYS A 55 1.00 -4.71 9.95
C CYS A 55 -0.27 -4.25 9.23
N PHE A 56 -0.70 -4.95 8.19
CA PHE A 56 -2.00 -4.70 7.56
C PHE A 56 -3.18 -5.18 8.41
N ARG A 57 -2.92 -6.05 9.39
CA ARG A 57 -3.90 -6.55 10.34
C ARG A 57 -3.59 -6.09 11.75
N GLN A 58 -4.60 -5.69 12.50
CA GLN A 58 -4.41 -5.22 13.88
C GLN A 58 -3.96 -6.36 14.78
N GLU A 59 -4.52 -7.55 14.61
CA GLU A 59 -4.19 -8.75 15.38
C GLU A 59 -2.72 -9.16 15.25
N ASP A 60 -2.08 -8.88 14.11
CA ASP A 60 -0.65 -9.14 13.91
C ASP A 60 0.22 -8.13 14.67
N ALA A 61 -0.21 -6.86 14.73
CA ALA A 61 0.45 -5.86 15.56
C ALA A 61 0.24 -6.13 17.05
N GLU A 62 -0.90 -6.67 17.45
CA GLU A 62 -1.17 -7.13 18.83
C GLU A 62 -0.29 -8.33 19.19
N ALA A 63 -0.11 -9.28 18.28
CA ALA A 63 0.83 -10.39 18.48
C ALA A 63 2.27 -9.88 18.61
N LEU A 64 2.69 -8.90 17.81
CA LEU A 64 3.98 -8.24 17.94
C LEU A 64 4.12 -7.53 19.30
N LEU A 65 3.09 -6.82 19.74
CA LEU A 65 3.07 -6.16 21.07
C LEU A 65 3.25 -7.19 22.19
N ALA A 66 2.56 -8.33 22.14
CA ALA A 66 2.72 -9.40 23.11
C ALA A 66 4.18 -9.92 23.16
N GLN A 67 4.84 -10.03 22.00
CA GLN A 67 6.26 -10.38 21.94
C GLN A 67 7.16 -9.30 22.55
N VAL A 68 6.87 -8.02 22.33
CA VAL A 68 7.60 -6.90 22.95
C VAL A 68 7.45 -6.93 24.46
N GLN A 69 6.23 -7.13 24.97
CA GLN A 69 5.96 -7.21 26.41
C GLN A 69 6.67 -8.40 27.07
N LEU A 70 6.73 -9.55 26.38
CA LEU A 70 7.41 -10.73 26.88
C LEU A 70 8.94 -10.56 26.90
N LYS A 71 9.52 -10.05 25.80
CA LYS A 71 10.98 -10.02 25.63
C LYS A 71 11.64 -8.78 26.22
N GLN A 72 10.93 -7.67 26.32
CA GLN A 72 11.43 -6.38 26.80
C GLN A 72 10.39 -5.73 27.74
N PRO A 73 10.20 -6.23 28.97
CA PRO A 73 9.12 -5.78 29.86
C PRO A 73 9.11 -4.27 30.12
N ASN A 74 10.29 -3.64 30.21
CA ASN A 74 10.42 -2.19 30.41
C ASN A 74 9.89 -1.39 29.20
N LEU A 75 10.21 -1.82 27.98
CA LEU A 75 9.70 -1.21 26.75
C LEU A 75 8.23 -1.52 26.54
N GLY A 76 7.81 -2.75 26.87
CA GLY A 76 6.42 -3.19 26.76
C GLY A 76 5.47 -2.48 27.72
N ARG A 77 5.98 -1.91 28.82
CA ARG A 77 5.18 -1.16 29.78
C ARG A 77 4.65 0.13 29.14
N GLY A 78 3.35 0.18 28.90
CA GLY A 78 2.70 1.32 28.23
C GLY A 78 2.83 1.30 26.71
N ALA A 79 3.43 0.25 26.14
CA ALA A 79 3.41 0.04 24.71
C ALA A 79 2.00 -0.37 24.25
N ARG A 80 1.62 0.07 23.06
CA ARG A 80 0.29 -0.16 22.48
C ARG A 80 0.33 -0.20 20.97
N VAL A 81 -0.66 -0.88 20.39
CA VAL A 81 -0.90 -0.82 18.95
C VAL A 81 -1.52 0.52 18.61
N VAL A 82 -0.98 1.17 17.58
CA VAL A 82 -1.49 2.43 17.03
C VAL A 82 -1.74 2.29 15.53
N PRO A 83 -2.87 2.79 15.03
CA PRO A 83 -3.09 2.90 13.59
C PRO A 83 -2.29 4.09 13.04
N ILE A 84 -1.70 3.90 11.86
CA ILE A 84 -1.11 4.94 11.02
C ILE A 84 -1.56 4.73 9.57
N THR A 85 -1.73 5.79 8.80
CA THR A 85 -2.18 5.66 7.41
C THR A 85 -1.01 5.48 6.44
N LEU A 86 -1.25 4.80 5.32
CA LEU A 86 -0.21 4.55 4.31
C LEU A 86 0.36 5.84 3.70
N ASP A 87 -0.44 6.90 3.57
CA ASP A 87 0.05 8.22 3.12
C ASP A 87 1.07 8.81 4.11
N GLN A 88 0.81 8.68 5.42
CA GLN A 88 1.76 9.09 6.45
C GLN A 88 3.02 8.23 6.40
N VAL A 89 2.88 6.90 6.32
CA VAL A 89 4.00 5.96 6.19
C VAL A 89 4.87 6.28 4.98
N TYR A 90 4.26 6.53 3.82
CA TYR A 90 4.95 6.84 2.58
C TYR A 90 5.81 8.12 2.70
N MET A 91 5.33 9.09 3.47
CA MET A 91 6.04 10.35 3.73
C MET A 91 7.08 10.24 4.86
N LEU A 92 7.07 9.16 5.66
CA LEU A 92 8.07 8.96 6.72
C LEU A 92 9.45 8.70 6.11
N LYS A 93 10.34 9.69 6.24
CA LYS A 93 11.75 9.56 5.94
C LYS A 93 12.53 9.69 7.24
N VAL A 94 12.99 8.56 7.77
CA VAL A 94 13.81 8.53 8.98
C VAL A 94 15.15 7.87 8.67
N GLU A 95 16.24 8.58 8.93
CA GLU A 95 17.58 8.07 8.71
C GLU A 95 17.85 6.87 9.63
N GLY A 96 18.53 5.84 9.11
CA GLY A 96 18.88 4.64 9.88
C GLY A 96 17.71 3.69 10.17
N ILE A 97 16.48 3.96 9.68
CA ILE A 97 15.32 3.08 9.86
C ILE A 97 14.85 2.55 8.50
N ALA A 98 14.55 1.25 8.45
CA ALA A 98 13.77 0.64 7.38
C ALA A 98 12.39 0.25 7.92
N PHE A 99 11.34 0.54 7.17
CA PHE A 99 9.99 0.06 7.47
C PHE A 99 9.69 -1.19 6.66
N ARG A 100 9.11 -2.21 7.30
CA ARG A 100 8.63 -3.41 6.62
C ARG A 100 7.16 -3.61 6.87
N PHE A 101 6.45 -3.87 5.77
CA PHE A 101 5.08 -4.31 5.82
C PHE A 101 4.99 -5.79 6.21
N LEU A 102 4.02 -6.09 7.07
CA LEU A 102 3.54 -7.43 7.30
C LEU A 102 2.15 -7.53 6.64
N PRO A 103 2.06 -8.13 5.44
CA PRO A 103 0.80 -8.23 4.69
C PRO A 103 -0.16 -9.23 5.35
N ASP A 104 -1.46 -9.06 5.07
CA ASP A 104 -2.47 -10.05 5.45
C ASP A 104 -2.15 -11.42 4.81
N PRO A 105 -1.93 -12.49 5.62
CA PRO A 105 -1.64 -13.82 5.09
C PRO A 105 -2.72 -14.37 4.16
N ALA A 106 -3.98 -13.98 4.31
CA ALA A 106 -5.05 -14.36 3.38
C ALA A 106 -4.82 -13.76 1.99
N GLN A 107 -4.39 -12.50 1.92
CA GLN A 107 -4.14 -11.82 0.66
C GLN A 107 -2.87 -12.35 -0.03
N ILE A 108 -1.88 -12.82 0.74
CA ILE A 108 -0.73 -13.55 0.20
C ILE A 108 -1.17 -14.85 -0.47
N ARG A 109 -2.04 -15.65 0.17
CA ARG A 109 -2.58 -16.88 -0.44
C ARG A 109 -3.37 -16.58 -1.71
N ASN A 110 -4.28 -15.61 -1.65
CA ASN A 110 -5.06 -15.14 -2.80
C ASN A 110 -4.17 -14.73 -3.99
N ALA A 111 -3.09 -14.01 -3.72
CA ALA A 111 -2.14 -13.55 -4.73
C ALA A 111 -1.36 -14.70 -5.40
N LEU A 112 -0.95 -15.69 -4.61
CA LEU A 112 -0.25 -16.89 -5.11
C LEU A 112 -1.16 -17.77 -5.97
N GLU A 113 -2.42 -17.95 -5.55
CA GLU A 113 -3.42 -18.68 -6.33
C GLU A 113 -3.67 -18.03 -7.71
N LEU A 114 -3.76 -16.69 -7.76
CA LEU A 114 -4.00 -15.95 -9.00
C LEU A 114 -2.78 -15.91 -9.94
N LYS A 115 -1.55 -15.90 -9.41
CA LYS A 115 -0.34 -15.92 -10.25
C LYS A 115 -0.06 -17.28 -10.90
N ALA A 116 -0.82 -18.33 -10.56
CA ALA A 116 -0.64 -19.70 -11.04
C ALA A 116 0.84 -20.17 -10.97
N ALA A 117 1.61 -19.65 -10.01
CA ALA A 117 3.06 -19.74 -10.00
C ALA A 117 3.64 -20.12 -8.63
N ASP A 118 4.71 -20.90 -8.73
CA ASP A 118 5.56 -21.56 -7.76
C ASP A 118 5.38 -21.15 -6.28
N LEU A 119 4.58 -21.94 -5.54
CA LEU A 119 4.49 -21.91 -4.07
C LEU A 119 5.87 -21.97 -3.37
N LYS A 120 6.92 -22.35 -4.12
CA LYS A 120 8.31 -22.40 -3.65
C LYS A 120 8.92 -21.05 -3.34
N ASN A 121 8.52 -19.97 -4.03
CA ASN A 121 9.19 -18.67 -3.94
C ASN A 121 8.44 -17.60 -3.13
N GLY A 122 7.27 -17.93 -2.58
CA GLY A 122 6.45 -16.98 -1.82
C GLY A 122 5.99 -15.77 -2.65
N PHE A 123 5.39 -14.78 -1.99
CA PHE A 123 5.01 -13.51 -2.60
C PHE A 123 5.87 -12.40 -2.00
N ASP A 124 6.52 -11.61 -2.86
CA ASP A 124 7.36 -10.49 -2.43
C ASP A 124 6.55 -9.18 -2.39
N GLY A 125 6.60 -8.49 -1.24
CA GLY A 125 5.84 -7.26 -0.97
C GLY A 125 4.39 -7.47 -0.54
N VAL A 126 3.61 -6.39 -0.56
CA VAL A 126 2.18 -6.38 -0.19
C VAL A 126 1.32 -6.61 -1.43
N PRO A 127 0.51 -7.68 -1.50
CA PRO A 127 -0.36 -7.90 -2.64
C PRO A 127 -1.37 -6.80 -2.85
N VAL A 128 -1.56 -6.42 -4.11
CA VAL A 128 -2.65 -5.57 -4.57
C VAL A 128 -3.30 -6.15 -5.81
N PHE A 129 -4.59 -5.89 -5.97
CA PHE A 129 -5.45 -6.49 -7.00
C PHE A 129 -6.09 -5.41 -7.86
N GLN A 130 -6.12 -5.64 -9.18
CA GLN A 130 -6.67 -4.71 -10.16
C GLN A 130 -7.44 -5.46 -11.25
N SER A 131 -8.41 -4.78 -11.87
CA SER A 131 -9.09 -5.25 -13.08
C SER A 131 -9.33 -4.09 -14.05
N ASP A 132 -9.15 -4.34 -15.35
CA ASP A 132 -9.47 -3.40 -16.42
C ASP A 132 -10.99 -3.18 -16.60
N LEU A 133 -11.81 -4.09 -16.06
CA LEU A 133 -13.27 -3.98 -16.06
C LEU A 133 -13.82 -2.96 -15.05
N LEU A 134 -12.99 -2.47 -14.11
CA LEU A 134 -13.42 -1.56 -13.02
C LEU A 134 -12.96 -0.11 -13.19
N VAL A 135 -12.72 0.33 -14.43
CA VAL A 135 -12.36 1.73 -14.70
C VAL A 135 -13.57 2.65 -14.50
N VAL A 136 -13.43 3.66 -13.65
CA VAL A 136 -14.50 4.61 -13.29
C VAL A 136 -14.23 5.98 -13.90
N LYS A 137 -15.27 6.67 -14.36
CA LYS A 137 -15.19 8.08 -14.79
C LYS A 137 -16.07 8.95 -13.90
N LYS A 138 -15.50 9.98 -13.26
CA LYS A 138 -16.23 10.93 -12.41
C LYS A 138 -15.64 12.34 -12.59
N LYS A 139 -16.51 13.34 -12.81
CA LYS A 139 -16.11 14.76 -12.99
C LYS A 139 -14.95 14.96 -14.01
N ASN A 140 -15.05 14.31 -15.17
CA ASN A 140 -14.01 14.35 -16.22
C ASN A 140 -12.63 13.77 -15.82
N LYS A 141 -12.54 13.07 -14.68
CA LYS A 141 -11.36 12.31 -14.26
C LYS A 141 -11.63 10.81 -14.38
N ARG A 142 -10.64 10.08 -14.87
CA ARG A 142 -10.61 8.62 -14.89
C ARG A 142 -9.98 8.12 -13.59
N TYR A 143 -10.52 7.04 -13.06
CA TYR A 143 -10.02 6.37 -11.87
C TYR A 143 -9.85 4.88 -12.16
N CYS A 144 -8.71 4.35 -11.77
CA CYS A 144 -8.31 2.95 -11.86
C CYS A 144 -8.13 2.42 -10.44
N PRO A 145 -9.17 1.82 -9.84
CA PRO A 145 -9.12 1.31 -8.48
C PRO A 145 -8.11 0.16 -8.32
N ILE A 146 -7.30 0.21 -7.27
CA ILE A 146 -6.40 -0.84 -6.82
C ILE A 146 -6.85 -1.27 -5.41
N TYR A 147 -7.02 -2.57 -5.20
CA TYR A 147 -7.57 -3.12 -3.95
C TYR A 147 -6.50 -3.87 -3.16
N PHE A 148 -6.54 -3.74 -1.83
CA PHE A 148 -5.70 -4.55 -0.93
C PHE A 148 -6.30 -5.92 -0.61
N GLN A 149 -7.61 -6.09 -0.82
CA GLN A 149 -8.31 -7.36 -0.59
C GLN A 149 -8.92 -7.88 -1.89
N LYS A 150 -8.68 -9.16 -2.18
CA LYS A 150 -9.26 -9.85 -3.34
C LYS A 150 -10.78 -9.87 -3.26
N GLU A 151 -11.33 -10.03 -2.07
CA GLU A 151 -12.77 -10.12 -1.83
C GLU A 151 -13.50 -8.83 -2.22
N ASP A 152 -12.86 -7.67 -1.99
CA ASP A 152 -13.42 -6.37 -2.35
C ASP A 152 -13.51 -6.19 -3.88
N ILE A 153 -12.45 -6.55 -4.62
CA ILE A 153 -12.47 -6.46 -6.08
C ILE A 153 -13.45 -7.46 -6.69
N GLU A 154 -13.56 -8.69 -6.15
CA GLU A 154 -14.53 -9.68 -6.61
C GLU A 154 -15.96 -9.21 -6.39
N LYS A 155 -16.24 -8.59 -5.25
CA LYS A 155 -17.54 -7.98 -4.95
C LYS A 155 -17.89 -6.89 -5.96
N GLU A 156 -16.95 -6.03 -6.34
CA GLU A 156 -17.20 -4.97 -7.32
C GLU A 156 -17.32 -5.54 -8.75
N LEU A 157 -16.52 -6.53 -9.11
CA LEU A 157 -16.62 -7.23 -10.41
C LEU A 157 -17.96 -7.93 -10.58
N SER A 158 -18.54 -8.49 -9.52
CA SER A 158 -19.84 -9.17 -9.56
C SER A 158 -20.99 -8.22 -9.98
N LYS A 159 -20.84 -6.91 -9.77
CA LYS A 159 -21.84 -5.90 -10.13
C LYS A 159 -21.78 -5.51 -11.61
N VAL A 160 -20.61 -5.65 -12.25
CA VAL A 160 -20.37 -5.22 -13.63
C VAL A 160 -20.31 -6.40 -14.61
N SER A 161 -19.90 -7.59 -14.16
CA SER A 161 -19.85 -8.79 -14.99
C SER A 161 -21.20 -9.51 -14.99
N ARG A 162 -21.98 -9.34 -16.06
CA ARG A 162 -23.29 -9.99 -16.25
C ARG A 162 -23.20 -11.41 -16.80
N THR A 163 -22.26 -12.24 -16.35
CA THR A 163 -21.97 -13.60 -16.88
C THR A 163 -20.89 -13.59 -17.96
N SER A 164 -19.63 -13.75 -17.56
CA SER A 164 -18.58 -14.28 -18.43
C SER A 164 -18.48 -15.79 -18.21
N ARG A 165 -18.24 -16.58 -19.27
CA ARG A 165 -18.08 -18.05 -19.21
C ARG A 165 -16.82 -18.54 -18.45
N GLY A 166 -16.13 -17.63 -17.75
CA GLY A 166 -15.02 -17.93 -16.85
C GLY A 166 -15.16 -17.11 -15.57
N GLY A 167 -14.62 -17.63 -14.47
CA GLY A 167 -14.77 -17.07 -13.13
C GLY A 167 -14.18 -15.66 -13.00
N LEU A 168 -14.67 -14.88 -12.03
CA LEU A 168 -14.25 -13.49 -11.80
C LEU A 168 -12.72 -13.32 -11.66
N SER A 169 -12.05 -14.35 -11.12
CA SER A 169 -10.60 -14.41 -10.94
C SER A 169 -9.79 -14.23 -12.22
N GLN A 170 -10.32 -14.62 -13.39
CA GLN A 170 -9.62 -14.48 -14.67
C GLN A 170 -9.43 -13.00 -15.10
N HIS A 171 -10.18 -12.10 -14.49
CA HIS A 171 -10.14 -10.66 -14.77
C HIS A 171 -9.36 -9.89 -13.71
N ILE A 172 -8.73 -10.57 -12.76
CA ILE A 172 -7.96 -9.95 -11.68
C ILE A 172 -6.46 -10.15 -11.97
N VAL A 173 -5.75 -9.04 -12.01
CA VAL A 173 -4.29 -8.99 -12.08
C VAL A 173 -3.74 -8.67 -10.70
N VAL A 174 -2.63 -9.32 -10.35
CA VAL A 174 -1.94 -9.15 -9.07
C VAL A 174 -0.61 -8.41 -9.25
N GLY A 175 -0.40 -7.36 -8.45
CA GLY A 175 0.88 -6.65 -8.29
C GLY A 175 1.30 -6.57 -6.83
N SER A 176 2.46 -5.99 -6.55
CA SER A 176 2.86 -5.57 -5.20
C SER A 176 2.69 -4.06 -5.04
N LEU A 177 2.33 -3.61 -3.83
CA LEU A 177 2.22 -2.19 -3.48
C LEU A 177 3.53 -1.47 -3.81
N GLU A 178 4.65 -2.05 -3.42
CA GLU A 178 5.99 -1.50 -3.59
C GLU A 178 6.34 -1.27 -5.06
N ASP A 179 6.04 -2.25 -5.94
CA ASP A 179 6.27 -2.09 -7.38
C ASP A 179 5.35 -1.03 -8.00
N VAL A 180 4.10 -0.97 -7.54
CA VAL A 180 3.14 0.06 -8.01
C VAL A 180 3.62 1.45 -7.62
N LEU A 181 4.01 1.65 -6.36
CA LEU A 181 4.51 2.94 -5.88
C LEU A 181 5.77 3.37 -6.62
N LYS A 182 6.73 2.46 -6.77
CA LYS A 182 7.95 2.71 -7.56
C LYS A 182 7.62 3.12 -8.99
N LYS A 183 6.65 2.46 -9.63
CA LYS A 183 6.22 2.83 -10.99
C LYS A 183 5.53 4.19 -11.01
N MET A 184 4.68 4.52 -10.04
CA MET A 184 4.05 5.84 -9.94
C MET A 184 5.11 6.95 -9.81
N GLU A 185 6.15 6.75 -8.99
CA GLU A 185 7.24 7.70 -8.79
C GLU A 185 8.13 7.87 -10.04
N MET A 186 8.26 6.84 -10.86
CA MET A 186 9.09 6.87 -12.08
C MET A 186 8.31 7.30 -13.33
N SER A 187 6.99 7.40 -13.25
CA SER A 187 6.14 7.60 -14.43
C SER A 187 5.84 9.06 -14.70
N ASP A 188 5.82 9.39 -15.98
CA ASP A 188 5.51 10.73 -16.48
C ASP A 188 4.00 11.05 -16.32
N LYS A 189 3.66 12.35 -16.28
CA LYS A 189 2.27 12.80 -16.39
C LYS A 189 1.64 12.30 -17.71
N ASN A 190 0.35 11.95 -17.72
CA ASN A 190 -0.40 11.42 -18.87
C ASN A 190 -0.04 9.96 -19.24
N SER A 191 0.64 9.23 -18.37
CA SER A 191 0.97 7.81 -18.56
C SER A 191 -0.14 6.87 -18.09
N GLY A 192 -1.16 7.40 -17.42
CA GLY A 192 -2.27 6.64 -16.82
C GLY A 192 -1.99 6.18 -15.38
N TRP A 193 -0.76 6.35 -14.88
CA TRP A 193 -0.42 6.10 -13.47
C TRP A 193 -1.07 7.12 -12.53
N GLU A 194 -1.38 8.32 -13.03
CA GLU A 194 -2.16 9.32 -12.31
C GLU A 194 -3.63 8.94 -12.14
N ASP A 195 -4.16 7.99 -12.91
CA ASP A 195 -5.54 7.54 -12.73
C ASP A 195 -5.69 6.57 -11.55
N LEU A 196 -4.58 6.06 -10.99
CA LEU A 196 -4.63 5.07 -9.91
C LEU A 196 -5.20 5.66 -8.62
N ILE A 197 -6.00 4.84 -7.93
CA ILE A 197 -6.47 5.12 -6.57
C ILE A 197 -6.49 3.82 -5.77
N PHE A 198 -5.87 3.82 -4.60
CA PHE A 198 -5.93 2.67 -3.71
C PHE A 198 -7.24 2.70 -2.92
N ILE A 199 -7.92 1.56 -2.85
CA ILE A 199 -9.17 1.40 -2.13
C ILE A 199 -8.87 0.76 -0.78
N PRO A 200 -9.12 1.45 0.35
CA PRO A 200 -8.90 0.88 1.67
C PRO A 200 -9.70 -0.42 1.88
N PRO A 201 -9.14 -1.41 2.60
CA PRO A 201 -9.83 -2.66 2.90
C PRO A 201 -11.27 -2.46 3.40
N GLY A 202 -12.22 -3.18 2.81
CA GLY A 202 -13.64 -3.13 3.16
C GLY A 202 -14.40 -1.90 2.67
N LYS A 203 -13.75 -0.91 2.04
CA LYS A 203 -14.42 0.26 1.46
C LYS A 203 -14.85 0.02 0.00
N SER A 204 -15.96 0.63 -0.40
CA SER A 204 -16.31 0.72 -1.82
C SER A 204 -15.51 1.83 -2.51
N TYR A 205 -15.06 1.58 -3.74
CA TYR A 205 -14.39 2.60 -4.56
C TYR A 205 -15.25 3.86 -4.73
N SER A 206 -16.58 3.71 -4.82
CA SER A 206 -17.50 4.81 -5.07
C SER A 206 -17.51 5.83 -3.93
N GLN A 207 -17.58 5.33 -2.69
CA GLN A 207 -17.50 6.11 -1.46
C GLN A 207 -16.11 6.72 -1.31
N HIS A 208 -15.05 5.93 -1.49
CA HIS A 208 -13.69 6.42 -1.29
C HIS A 208 -13.30 7.51 -2.30
N ILE A 209 -13.63 7.36 -3.58
CA ILE A 209 -13.42 8.41 -4.60
C ILE A 209 -14.19 9.69 -4.23
N GLN A 210 -15.37 9.58 -3.61
CA GLN A 210 -16.09 10.76 -3.15
C GLN A 210 -15.36 11.46 -1.99
N GLU A 211 -14.87 10.72 -1.00
CA GLU A 211 -14.10 11.25 0.13
C GLU A 211 -12.82 11.98 -0.36
N VAL A 212 -12.05 11.33 -1.23
CA VAL A 212 -10.76 11.88 -1.72
C VAL A 212 -10.97 13.02 -2.73
N ALA A 213 -12.05 13.02 -3.51
CA ALA A 213 -12.34 14.13 -4.44
C ALA A 213 -12.94 15.38 -3.76
N MET A 214 -13.24 15.32 -2.46
CA MET A 214 -13.74 16.45 -1.68
C MET A 214 -12.69 17.05 -0.74
N GLY A 215 -11.56 16.37 -0.51
CA GLY A 215 -10.40 16.87 0.24
C GLY A 215 -9.32 17.45 -0.66
#